data_AF-A0A7X5DZZ6-F1
#
_entry.id   AF-A0A7X5DZZ6-F1
#
_cell.length_a   1.000
_cell.length_b   1.000
_cell.length_c   1.000
_cell.angle_alpha   90.00
_cell.angle_beta   90.00
_cell.angle_gamma   90.00
#
_symmetry.space_group_name_H-M   'P 1'
#
loop_
_entity.id
_entity.type
_entity.pdbx_description
1 polymer ?
#
loop_
_entity_poly.entity_id
_entity_poly.type
_entity_poly.pdbx_seq_one_letter_code
_entity_poly.pdbx_strand_id
1 'polypeptide(L)' 'MEKHEKLTLTLLGRDSWSRPVYEGSDGNLYVDTDPCADRQPRICTKYRNAFNGEPDIPVHAEFTFVPHRDTW' A
#
# COMPACT_ATOMS: atom_id res chain seq x y z
N MET A 1 13.45 22.19 -0.30
CA MET A 1 13.62 20.90 0.39
C MET A 1 12.36 20.11 0.08
N GLU A 2 12.45 19.07 -0.74
CA GLU A 2 11.30 18.21 -1.01
C GLU A 2 10.99 17.44 0.28
N LYS A 3 9.87 17.77 0.92
CA LYS A 3 9.30 16.96 1.99
C LYS A 3 8.75 15.71 1.31
N HIS A 4 9.49 14.61 1.36
CA HIS A 4 8.91 13.31 1.06
C HIS A 4 7.91 13.01 2.18
N GLU A 5 6.63 12.85 1.83
CA GLU A 5 5.63 12.43 2.80
C GLU A 5 6.00 11.04 3.31
N LYS A 6 5.93 10.85 4.63
CA LYS A 6 6.16 9.56 5.28
C LYS A 6 4.82 8.94 5.56
N LEU A 7 4.62 7.70 5.10
CA LEU A 7 3.38 6.97 5.28
C LEU A 7 3.65 5.63 5.94
N THR A 8 3.08 5.41 7.12
CA THR A 8 3.10 4.11 7.77
C THR A 8 1.95 3.27 7.24
N LEU A 9 2.25 2.08 6.72
CA LEU A 9 1.30 1.15 6.11
C LEU A 9 1.17 -0.10 6.98
N THR A 10 0.03 -0.24 7.66
CA THR A 10 -0.27 -1.39 8.53
C THR A 10 -1.01 -2.46 7.74
N LEU A 11 -0.46 -3.68 7.67
CA LEU A 11 -1.04 -4.77 6.89
C LEU A 11 -2.41 -5.18 7.45
N LEU A 12 -3.43 -5.14 6.60
CA LEU A 12 -4.78 -5.61 6.91
C LEU A 12 -5.03 -7.04 6.41
N GLY A 13 -4.39 -7.42 5.30
CA GLY A 13 -4.57 -8.73 4.67
C GLY A 13 -4.33 -8.66 3.17
N ARG A 14 -4.90 -9.60 2.43
CA ARG A 14 -4.82 -9.65 0.96
C ARG A 14 -6.21 -9.50 0.33
N ASP A 15 -6.30 -8.74 -0.75
CA ASP A 15 -7.55 -8.59 -1.52
C ASP A 15 -7.86 -9.83 -2.36
N SER A 16 -8.99 -9.81 -3.09
CA SER A 16 -9.42 -10.91 -3.96
C SER A 16 -8.45 -11.25 -5.11
N TRP A 17 -7.45 -10.42 -5.35
CA TRP A 17 -6.36 -10.65 -6.32
C TRP A 17 -5.08 -11.12 -5.64
N SER A 18 -5.15 -11.50 -4.36
CA SER A 18 -4.01 -11.91 -3.52
C SER A 18 -2.94 -10.84 -3.35
N ARG A 19 -3.29 -9.56 -3.52
CA ARG A 19 -2.38 -8.43 -3.30
C ARG A 19 -2.50 -7.92 -1.86
N PRO A 20 -1.40 -7.51 -1.21
CA PRO A 20 -1.46 -7.01 0.15
C PRO A 20 -2.13 -5.64 0.20
N VAL A 21 -3.06 -5.50 1.15
CA VAL A 21 -3.77 -4.26 1.45
C VAL A 21 -3.35 -3.76 2.82
N TYR A 22 -3.08 -2.46 2.89
CA TYR A 22 -2.59 -1.78 4.07
C TYR A 22 -3.51 -0.62 4.44
N GLU A 23 -3.65 -0.34 5.73
CA GLU A 23 -4.18 0.92 6.24
C GLU A 23 -3.03 1.91 6.46
N GLY A 24 -3.13 3.09 5.85
CA GLY A 24 -2.18 4.18 6.06
C GLY A 24 -2.42 4.90 7.37
N SER A 25 -1.38 5.56 7.89
CA SER A 25 -1.48 6.44 9.06
C SER A 25 -2.42 7.64 8.88
N ASP A 26 -2.90 7.88 7.66
CA ASP A 26 -3.89 8.89 7.29
C ASP A 26 -5.33 8.34 7.20
N GLY A 27 -5.54 7.05 7.46
CA GLY A 27 -6.84 6.37 7.43
C GLY A 27 -7.29 5.91 6.04
N ASN A 28 -6.46 6.07 5.01
CA ASN A 28 -6.74 5.54 3.68
C ASN A 28 -6.23 4.10 3.53
N LEU A 29 -6.84 3.35 2.61
CA LEU A 29 -6.43 2.01 2.23
C LEU A 29 -5.55 2.09 1.00
N TYR A 30 -4.50 1.29 1.06
CA TYR A 30 -3.46 1.20 0.05
C TYR A 30 -3.27 -0.25 -0.37
N VAL A 31 -2.80 -0.46 -1.58
CA VAL A 31 -2.48 -1.77 -2.12
C VAL A 31 -1.12 -1.72 -2.79
N ASP A 32 -0.26 -2.71 -2.51
CA ASP A 32 0.94 -2.94 -3.34
C ASP A 32 0.52 -3.76 -4.56
N THR A 33 0.63 -3.15 -5.73
CA THR A 33 0.23 -3.76 -7.00
C THR A 33 1.34 -4.60 -7.65
N ASP A 34 2.58 -4.51 -7.14
CA ASP A 34 3.73 -5.29 -7.58
C ASP A 34 4.54 -5.76 -6.35
N PRO A 35 3.96 -6.62 -5.48
CA PRO A 35 4.55 -7.06 -4.21
C PRO A 35 5.67 -8.12 -4.41
N CYS A 36 6.50 -7.97 -5.44
CA CYS A 36 7.70 -8.79 -5.64
C CYS A 36 8.79 -8.39 -4.62
N ALA A 37 9.34 -9.37 -3.91
CA ALA A 37 10.33 -9.15 -2.85
C ALA A 37 11.64 -8.49 -3.34
N ASP A 38 11.99 -8.67 -4.60
CA ASP A 38 13.18 -8.11 -5.25
C ASP A 38 12.95 -6.73 -5.91
N ARG A 39 11.73 -6.20 -5.85
CA ARG A 39 11.34 -4.92 -6.46
C ARG A 39 10.88 -3.91 -5.42
N GLN A 40 10.95 -2.63 -5.78
CA GLN A 40 10.35 -1.57 -4.98
C GLN A 40 8.82 -1.70 -4.97
N PRO A 41 8.14 -1.31 -3.87
CA PRO A 41 6.69 -1.38 -3.78
C PRO A 41 6.03 -0.45 -4.79
N ARG A 42 4.93 -0.92 -5.40
CA ARG A 42 4.08 -0.12 -6.28
C ARG A 42 2.75 0.16 -5.59
N ILE A 43 2.79 1.15 -4.70
CA ILE A 43 1.66 1.51 -3.86
C ILE A 43 0.66 2.37 -4.62
N CYS A 44 -0.61 1.99 -4.57
CA CYS A 44 -1.75 2.81 -4.98
C CYS A 44 -2.76 2.94 -3.83
N THR A 45 -3.54 4.02 -3.81
CA THR A 45 -4.78 4.06 -3.00
C THR A 45 -5.80 3.05 -3.52
N LYS A 46 -6.76 2.67 -2.68
CA LYS A 46 -7.93 1.87 -3.08
C LYS A 46 -9.08 2.76 -3.53
N TYR A 47 -9.69 2.44 -4.67
CA TYR A 47 -10.85 3.17 -5.16
C TYR A 47 -11.99 3.12 -4.13
N ARG A 48 -12.50 4.31 -3.76
CA ARG A 48 -13.53 4.50 -2.71
C ARG A 48 -13.14 3.89 -1.35
N ASN A 49 -11.85 3.77 -1.06
CA ASN A 49 -11.34 3.19 0.18
C ASN A 49 -11.86 1.76 0.46
N ALA A 50 -12.20 1.00 -0.58
CA ALA A 50 -12.76 -0.33 -0.43
C ALA A 50 -11.67 -1.40 -0.43
N PHE A 51 -11.71 -2.33 0.53
CA PHE A 51 -10.71 -3.40 0.67
C PHE A 51 -10.54 -4.26 -0.59
N ASN A 52 -11.64 -4.61 -1.26
CA ASN A 52 -11.64 -5.33 -2.54
C ASN A 52 -11.81 -4.40 -3.76
N GLY A 53 -11.69 -3.08 -3.57
CA GLY A 53 -11.74 -2.13 -4.67
C GLY A 53 -10.52 -2.24 -5.58
N GLU A 54 -10.63 -1.70 -6.80
CA GLU A 54 -9.48 -1.59 -7.69
C GLU A 54 -8.42 -0.61 -7.13
N PRO A 55 -7.14 -0.76 -7.53
CA PRO A 55 -6.14 0.29 -7.34
C PRO A 55 -6.59 1.58 -8.05
N ASP A 56 -6.37 2.73 -7.42
CA ASP A 56 -6.83 4.03 -7.91
C ASP A 56 -5.66 4.95 -8.28
N ILE A 57 -5.05 5.64 -7.30
CA ILE A 57 -4.02 6.65 -7.57
C ILE A 57 -2.65 6.12 -7.08
N PRO A 58 -1.60 6.12 -7.92
CA PRO A 58 -0.23 5.80 -7.50
C PRO A 58 0.29 6.79 -6.44
N VAL A 59 0.98 6.26 -5.42
CA VAL A 59 1.48 7.03 -4.28
C VAL A 59 3.00 6.97 -4.26
N HIS A 60 3.64 8.14 -4.17
CA HIS A 60 5.08 8.27 -4.07
C HIS A 60 5.41 8.89 -2.70
N ALA A 61 5.87 8.06 -1.77
CA ALA A 61 6.15 8.42 -0.39
C ALA A 61 7.28 7.54 0.17
N GLU A 62 7.83 7.93 1.31
CA GLU A 62 8.66 7.04 2.13
C GLU A 62 7.75 6.12 2.94
N PHE A 63 7.71 4.84 2.58
CA PHE A 63 6.83 3.86 3.21
C PHE A 63 7.51 3.14 4.38
N THR A 64 6.80 3.05 5.51
CA THR A 64 7.14 2.14 6.61
C THR A 64 6.07 1.07 6.73
N PHE A 65 6.40 -0.19 6.46
CA PHE A 65 5.44 -1.29 6.52
C PHE A 65 5.43 -1.94 7.91
N VAL A 66 4.23 -2.20 8.44
CA VAL A 66 4.03 -2.82 9.75
C VAL A 66 3.15 -4.07 9.58
N PRO A 67 3.56 -5.25 10.07
CA PRO A 67 4.85 -5.54 10.72
C PRO A 67 6.06 -5.58 9.76
N HIS A 68 5.80 -5.85 8.48
CA HIS A 68 6.78 -5.84 7.39
C HIS A 68 6.03 -5.72 6.06
N ARG A 69 6.74 -5.49 4.95
CA ARG A 69 6.13 -5.50 3.61
C ARG A 69 5.73 -6.94 3.27
N ASP A 70 4.44 -7.17 3.06
CA ASP A 70 3.94 -8.46 2.59
C ASP A 70 4.25 -8.60 1.09
N THR A 71 4.92 -9.70 0.73
CA THR A 71 5.42 -9.97 -0.63
C THR A 71 5.09 -11.42 -1.03
N TRP A 72 5.13 -11.71 -2.33
CA TRP A 72 5.02 -13.09 -2.83
C TRP A 72 6.38 -13.80 -2.89
#